data_AF-A0A6I6JPL6-F1
#
_entry.id   AF-A0A6I6JPL6-F1
#
_cell.length_a   1.000
_cell.length_b   1.000
_cell.length_c   1.000
_cell.angle_alpha   90.00
_cell.angle_beta   90.00
_cell.angle_gamma   90.00
#
_symmetry.space_group_name_H-M   'P 1'
#
loop_
_entity.id
_entity.type
_entity.pdbx_description
1 polymer ?
#
loop_
_entity_poly.entity_id
_entity_poly.type
_entity_poly.pdbx_seq_one_letter_code
_entity_poly.pdbx_strand_id
1 'polypeptide(L)'
;MIVIPMAGLSSRFAKAGYVLPKYMLEAHGKSLFRHAVESFSRYFGDTPFLFVLRDVVGTRAFVEEECRDMGVADTRVVALEDLTRGQAETVLMGIDLAGVDDDVPLTIFNIDSVRPGFVHPEWADRCDGYLEVFRGEGAHWSFVDPSQRNDGRVRRTTEKVRISDLCSNGLYHFARAGDFREAVAVQAALSGDRFQGGELYVAPLYNELIARKRDIRYRVVDRDAVQFSGTPEEYEAFCRRPLSKGADA
;
A
#
# COMPACT_ATOMS: atom_id res chain seq x y z
N MET A 1 2.21 12.52 3.54
CA MET A 1 3.33 11.69 3.07
C MET A 1 2.79 10.43 2.41
N ILE A 2 3.42 9.95 1.35
CA ILE A 2 3.14 8.65 0.75
C ILE A 2 4.19 7.64 1.24
N VAL A 3 3.76 6.49 1.75
CA VAL A 3 4.64 5.46 2.32
C VAL A 3 4.52 4.18 1.50
N ILE A 4 5.65 3.70 0.97
CA ILE A 4 5.72 2.50 0.13
C ILE A 4 6.55 1.43 0.85
N PRO A 5 5.90 0.55 1.64
CA PRO A 5 6.57 -0.62 2.22
C PRO A 5 6.84 -1.69 1.16
N MET A 6 8.12 -2.00 0.96
CA MET A 6 8.63 -2.94 -0.05
C MET A 6 9.73 -3.85 0.50
N ALA A 7 9.74 -4.09 1.82
CA ALA A 7 10.69 -4.94 2.53
C ALA A 7 10.45 -6.47 2.37
N GLY A 8 9.43 -6.88 1.61
CA GLY A 8 9.07 -8.29 1.43
C GLY A 8 10.06 -9.08 0.54
N LEU A 9 10.06 -10.41 0.70
CA LEU A 9 11.04 -11.32 0.09
C LEU A 9 10.84 -11.65 -1.40
N SER A 10 9.72 -11.25 -2.01
CA SER A 10 9.36 -11.67 -3.38
C SER A 10 9.41 -13.20 -3.60
N SER A 11 9.15 -14.02 -2.57
CA SER A 11 9.41 -15.46 -2.60
C SER A 11 8.65 -16.23 -3.70
N ARG A 12 7.48 -15.75 -4.13
CA ARG A 12 6.73 -16.35 -5.25
C ARG A 12 7.47 -16.18 -6.59
N PHE A 13 8.10 -15.02 -6.80
CA PHE A 13 8.91 -14.75 -7.98
C PHE A 13 10.20 -15.57 -7.97
N ALA A 14 10.89 -15.65 -6.84
CA ALA A 14 12.08 -16.51 -6.71
C ALA A 14 11.76 -17.97 -7.03
N LYS A 15 10.62 -18.50 -6.54
CA LYS A 15 10.15 -19.86 -6.86
C LYS A 15 9.79 -20.06 -8.33
N ALA A 16 9.35 -19.01 -9.01
CA ALA A 16 9.07 -19.03 -10.45
C ALA A 16 10.32 -18.81 -11.33
N GLY A 17 11.51 -18.68 -10.72
CA GLY A 17 12.79 -18.58 -11.44
C GLY A 17 13.30 -17.16 -11.68
N TYR A 18 12.63 -16.14 -11.14
CA TYR A 18 13.12 -14.75 -11.23
C TYR A 18 14.28 -14.52 -10.26
N VAL A 19 15.35 -13.89 -10.76
CA VAL A 19 16.57 -13.60 -9.97
C VAL A 19 16.46 -12.26 -9.23
N LEU A 20 15.81 -11.28 -9.85
CA LEU A 20 15.64 -9.95 -9.27
C LEU A 20 14.40 -9.89 -8.36
N PRO A 21 14.38 -9.01 -7.34
CA PRO A 21 13.16 -8.65 -6.65
C PRO A 21 12.10 -8.17 -7.64
N LYS A 22 10.84 -8.50 -7.39
CA LYS A 22 9.74 -8.26 -8.35
C LYS A 22 9.64 -6.80 -8.81
N TYR A 23 9.86 -5.85 -7.91
CA TYR A 23 9.75 -4.42 -8.20
C TYR A 23 10.84 -3.91 -9.17
N MET A 24 11.94 -4.65 -9.34
CA MET A 24 12.98 -4.38 -10.34
C MET A 24 12.70 -5.03 -11.71
N LEU A 25 11.68 -5.88 -11.82
CA LEU A 25 11.33 -6.50 -13.09
C LEU A 25 10.74 -5.45 -14.04
N GLU A 26 11.03 -5.60 -15.33
CA GLU A 26 10.60 -4.67 -16.36
C GLU A 26 9.31 -5.12 -17.05
N ALA A 27 8.42 -4.16 -17.28
CA ALA A 27 7.24 -4.31 -18.12
C ALA A 27 7.04 -3.03 -18.92
N HIS A 28 6.75 -3.13 -20.22
CA HIS A 28 6.49 -1.96 -21.07
C HIS A 28 7.60 -0.88 -21.03
N GLY A 29 8.86 -1.29 -20.91
CA GLY A 29 10.02 -0.39 -20.87
C GLY A 29 10.21 0.38 -19.55
N LYS A 30 9.51 -0.02 -18.48
CA LYS A 30 9.64 0.56 -17.13
C LYS A 30 9.71 -0.55 -16.09
N SER A 31 10.36 -0.30 -14.96
CA SER A 31 10.30 -1.21 -13.81
C SER A 31 8.89 -1.27 -13.22
N LEU A 32 8.53 -2.38 -12.57
CA LEU A 32 7.28 -2.46 -11.79
C LEU A 32 7.25 -1.41 -10.67
N PHE A 33 8.41 -1.07 -10.09
CA PHE A 33 8.55 0.03 -9.14
C PHE A 33 8.04 1.34 -9.75
N ARG A 34 8.53 1.71 -10.93
CA ARG A 34 8.13 2.93 -11.62
C ARG A 34 6.64 2.92 -11.96
N HIS A 35 6.09 1.82 -12.47
CA HIS A 35 4.64 1.72 -12.70
C HIS A 35 3.83 1.97 -11.43
N ALA A 36 4.23 1.38 -10.30
CA ALA A 36 3.54 1.57 -9.03
C ALA A 36 3.66 3.02 -8.53
N VAL A 37 4.85 3.62 -8.57
CA VAL A 37 5.12 4.96 -8.04
C VAL A 37 4.55 6.08 -8.93
N GLU A 38 4.55 5.93 -10.26
CA GLU A 38 3.93 6.86 -11.21
C GLU A 38 2.41 6.99 -11.01
N SER A 39 1.78 6.05 -10.30
CA SER A 39 0.42 6.21 -9.78
C SER A 39 0.24 7.56 -9.09
N PHE A 40 1.27 8.05 -8.40
CA PHE A 40 1.25 9.28 -7.61
C PHE A 40 2.00 10.44 -8.27
N SER A 41 2.18 10.45 -9.59
CA SER A 41 2.97 11.47 -10.30
C SER A 41 2.54 12.91 -10.02
N ARG A 42 1.25 13.14 -9.76
CA ARG A 42 0.70 14.46 -9.36
C ARG A 42 1.27 15.01 -8.05
N TYR A 43 1.83 14.14 -7.20
CA TYR A 43 2.32 14.44 -5.86
C TYR A 43 3.85 14.52 -5.79
N PHE A 44 4.56 14.30 -6.91
CA PHE A 44 6.03 14.26 -6.93
C PHE A 44 6.68 15.59 -6.52
N GLY A 45 6.01 16.72 -6.75
CA GLY A 45 6.56 18.05 -6.47
C GLY A 45 6.35 18.57 -5.05
N ASP A 46 5.36 18.06 -4.31
CA ASP A 46 4.87 18.67 -3.06
C ASP A 46 4.68 17.69 -1.89
N THR A 47 4.74 16.39 -2.14
CA THR A 47 4.45 15.37 -1.14
C THR A 47 5.69 14.52 -0.90
N PRO A 48 6.15 14.38 0.36
CA PRO A 48 7.23 13.46 0.69
C PRO A 48 6.85 12.01 0.42
N PHE A 49 7.79 11.25 -0.16
CA PHE A 49 7.70 9.80 -0.35
C PHE A 49 8.69 9.09 0.57
N LEU A 50 8.19 8.13 1.35
CA LEU A 50 8.99 7.27 2.21
C LEU A 50 8.96 5.83 1.67
N PHE A 51 10.11 5.35 1.24
CA PHE A 51 10.31 3.97 0.81
C PHE A 51 10.94 3.18 1.95
N VAL A 52 10.27 2.11 2.37
CA VAL A 52 10.75 1.24 3.44
C VAL A 52 11.09 -0.13 2.85
N LEU A 53 12.37 -0.47 2.82
CA LEU A 53 12.89 -1.57 2.02
C LEU A 53 13.91 -2.41 2.80
N ARG A 54 14.29 -3.56 2.23
CA ARG A 54 15.51 -4.28 2.61
C ARG A 54 16.51 -4.14 1.48
N ASP A 55 17.76 -3.84 1.81
CA ASP A 55 18.80 -3.60 0.80
C ASP A 55 19.49 -4.91 0.43
N VAL A 56 18.87 -5.68 -0.47
CA VAL A 56 19.33 -7.04 -0.81
C VAL A 56 20.17 -7.12 -2.10
N VAL A 57 19.94 -6.23 -3.05
CA VAL A 57 20.62 -6.21 -4.37
C VAL A 57 20.83 -4.77 -4.87
N GLY A 58 21.26 -3.87 -3.99
CA GLY A 58 21.33 -2.44 -4.31
C GLY A 58 19.96 -1.79 -4.44
N THR A 59 18.98 -2.31 -3.70
CA THR A 59 17.60 -1.81 -3.73
C THR A 59 17.51 -0.34 -3.33
N ARG A 60 18.33 0.10 -2.36
CA ARG A 60 18.39 1.51 -1.98
C ARG A 60 18.78 2.39 -3.17
N ALA A 61 19.91 2.06 -3.82
CA ALA A 61 20.42 2.84 -4.96
C ALA A 61 19.42 2.84 -6.12
N PHE A 62 18.82 1.69 -6.44
CA PHE A 62 17.78 1.56 -7.46
C PHE A 62 16.58 2.49 -7.19
N VAL A 63 16.05 2.50 -5.95
CA VAL A 63 14.92 3.36 -5.58
C VAL A 63 15.29 4.84 -5.70
N GLU A 64 16.45 5.23 -5.18
CA GLU A 64 16.92 6.61 -5.23
C GLU A 64 17.14 7.10 -6.68
N GLU A 65 17.64 6.23 -7.56
CA GLU A 65 17.81 6.51 -8.99
C GLU A 65 16.47 6.65 -9.72
N GLU A 66 15.57 5.67 -9.58
CA GLU A 66 14.25 5.72 -10.22
C GLU A 66 13.43 6.93 -9.76
N CYS A 67 13.46 7.26 -8.47
CA CYS A 67 12.79 8.45 -7.94
C CYS A 67 13.37 9.75 -8.48
N ARG A 68 14.71 9.85 -8.60
CA ARG A 68 15.39 11.00 -9.20
C ARG A 68 14.98 11.17 -10.66
N ASP A 69 14.96 10.08 -11.42
CA ASP A 69 14.60 10.08 -12.83
C ASP A 69 13.11 10.38 -13.07
N MET A 70 12.25 10.01 -12.13
CA MET A 70 10.83 10.38 -12.13
C MET A 70 10.57 11.84 -11.68
N GLY A 71 11.54 12.50 -11.07
CA GLY A 71 11.40 13.86 -10.56
C GLY A 71 10.67 13.95 -9.21
N VAL A 72 10.79 12.93 -8.35
CA VAL A 72 10.25 12.95 -6.98
C VAL A 72 11.10 13.89 -6.11
N ALA A 73 10.53 15.01 -5.68
CA ALA A 73 11.25 16.11 -5.03
C ALA A 73 11.76 15.78 -3.61
N ASP A 74 10.97 15.06 -2.80
CA ASP A 74 11.35 14.61 -1.46
C ASP A 74 11.23 13.09 -1.38
N THR A 75 12.37 12.41 -1.60
CA THR A 75 12.52 10.96 -1.52
C THR A 75 13.27 10.60 -0.24
N ARG A 76 12.64 9.81 0.63
CA ARG A 76 13.21 9.30 1.88
C ARG A 76 13.28 7.78 1.80
N VAL A 77 14.43 7.21 2.17
CA VAL A 77 14.66 5.78 2.09
C VAL A 77 15.14 5.23 3.44
N VAL A 78 14.34 4.35 4.02
CA VAL A 78 14.67 3.59 5.21
C VAL A 78 14.95 2.14 4.81
N ALA A 79 16.17 1.69 5.11
CA ALA A 79 16.57 0.30 4.91
C ALA A 79 16.45 -0.44 6.24
N LEU A 80 15.67 -1.53 6.25
CA LEU A 80 15.53 -2.44 7.38
C LEU A 80 16.54 -3.58 7.25
N GLU A 81 17.13 -3.97 8.38
CA GLU A 81 18.07 -5.10 8.44
C GLU A 81 17.30 -6.43 8.44
N ASP A 82 16.29 -6.51 9.30
CA ASP A 82 15.50 -7.72 9.54
C ASP A 82 14.18 -7.77 8.78
N LEU A 83 13.62 -8.99 8.70
CA LEU A 83 12.26 -9.19 8.25
C LEU A 83 11.27 -8.69 9.29
N THR A 84 10.18 -8.11 8.81
CA THR A 84 9.05 -7.69 9.64
C THR A 84 7.95 -8.75 9.60
N ARG A 85 7.04 -8.66 10.57
CA ARG A 85 5.81 -9.44 10.67
C ARG A 85 4.79 -9.05 9.62
N GLY A 86 5.02 -8.02 8.79
CA GLY A 86 4.09 -7.64 7.73
C GLY A 86 4.18 -6.18 7.32
N GLN A 87 3.27 -5.77 6.45
CA GLN A 87 3.23 -4.42 5.90
C GLN A 87 3.06 -3.36 6.99
N ALA A 88 2.21 -3.61 8.00
CA ALA A 88 1.95 -2.64 9.06
C ALA A 88 3.20 -2.38 9.93
N GLU A 89 3.93 -3.43 10.32
CA GLU A 89 5.19 -3.26 11.05
C GLU A 89 6.27 -2.61 10.19
N THR A 90 6.33 -2.95 8.89
CA THR A 90 7.25 -2.29 7.95
C THR A 90 7.01 -0.79 7.92
N VAL A 91 5.74 -0.36 7.79
CA VAL A 91 5.41 1.07 7.79
C VAL A 91 5.76 1.70 9.14
N LEU A 92 5.41 1.05 10.26
CA LEU A 92 5.71 1.56 11.61
C LEU A 92 7.22 1.83 11.79
N MET A 93 8.06 0.83 11.53
CA MET A 93 9.51 0.98 11.62
C MET A 93 10.02 2.08 10.68
N GLY A 94 9.46 2.16 9.46
CA GLY A 94 9.81 3.18 8.50
C GLY A 94 9.53 4.60 8.97
N ILE A 95 8.30 4.87 9.45
CA ILE A 95 7.91 6.21 9.90
C ILE A 95 8.64 6.62 11.18
N ASP A 96 8.96 5.67 12.06
CA ASP A 96 9.70 5.94 13.30
C ASP A 96 11.18 6.25 13.00
N LEU A 97 11.83 5.44 12.17
CA LEU A 97 13.22 5.67 11.76
C LEU A 97 13.39 6.95 10.92
N ALA A 98 12.35 7.34 10.17
CA ALA A 98 12.33 8.58 9.40
C ALA A 98 11.93 9.82 10.24
N GLY A 99 11.62 9.66 11.53
CA GLY A 99 11.23 10.76 12.42
C GLY A 99 9.94 11.46 11.99
N VAL A 100 8.94 10.72 11.53
CA VAL A 100 7.66 11.29 11.07
C VAL A 100 6.77 11.64 12.26
N ASP A 101 6.37 12.90 12.37
CA ASP A 101 5.50 13.39 13.44
C ASP A 101 4.08 12.78 13.39
N ASP A 102 3.41 12.74 14.55
CA ASP A 102 2.10 12.10 14.72
C ASP A 102 0.94 12.79 13.99
N ASP A 103 1.08 14.06 13.65
CA ASP A 103 0.08 14.85 12.92
C ASP A 103 0.20 14.72 11.39
N VAL A 104 1.27 14.09 10.89
CA VAL A 104 1.48 13.90 9.45
C VAL A 104 0.48 12.87 8.90
N PRO A 105 -0.29 13.20 7.84
CA PRO A 105 -1.13 12.22 7.16
C PRO A 105 -0.29 11.19 6.40
N LEU A 106 -0.71 9.93 6.46
CA LEU A 106 -0.07 8.80 5.79
C LEU A 106 -0.96 8.23 4.68
N THR A 107 -0.41 8.11 3.48
CA THR A 107 -0.99 7.34 2.38
C THR A 107 -0.09 6.15 2.11
N ILE A 108 -0.50 4.97 2.56
CA ILE A 108 0.26 3.73 2.42
C ILE A 108 -0.18 3.03 1.13
N PHE A 109 0.78 2.60 0.31
CA PHE A 109 0.51 1.84 -0.90
C PHE A 109 1.55 0.73 -1.11
N ASN A 110 1.11 -0.43 -1.55
CA ASN A 110 2.02 -1.55 -1.84
C ASN A 110 2.70 -1.37 -3.20
N ILE A 111 3.87 -2.01 -3.38
CA ILE A 111 4.59 -2.00 -4.67
C ILE A 111 4.04 -3.02 -5.69
N ASP A 112 2.95 -3.68 -5.34
CA ASP A 112 2.36 -4.80 -6.09
C ASP A 112 1.17 -4.39 -6.95
N SER A 113 0.77 -3.12 -6.83
CA SER A 113 -0.40 -2.56 -7.48
C SER A 113 -0.01 -1.30 -8.24
N VAL A 114 -0.73 -1.05 -9.33
CA VAL A 114 -0.59 0.13 -10.17
C VAL A 114 -1.94 0.82 -10.21
N ARG A 115 -1.99 2.09 -9.82
CA ARG A 115 -3.20 2.91 -9.69
C ARG A 115 -2.98 4.23 -10.46
N PRO A 116 -3.00 4.21 -11.81
CA PRO A 116 -2.63 5.37 -12.61
C PRO A 116 -3.45 6.61 -12.26
N GLY A 117 -2.80 7.77 -12.19
CA GLY A 117 -3.47 9.05 -11.95
C GLY A 117 -4.17 9.10 -10.60
N PHE A 118 -3.52 8.61 -9.53
CA PHE A 118 -3.95 8.82 -8.15
C PHE A 118 -4.31 10.28 -7.90
N VAL A 119 -5.46 10.47 -7.25
CA VAL A 119 -5.88 11.73 -6.63
C VAL A 119 -6.63 11.34 -5.37
N HIS A 120 -6.28 11.94 -4.23
CA HIS A 120 -7.09 11.86 -3.03
C HIS A 120 -8.54 12.26 -3.31
N PRO A 121 -9.55 11.57 -2.73
CA PRO A 121 -10.92 12.04 -2.82
C PRO A 121 -11.06 13.41 -2.13
N GLU A 122 -11.95 14.27 -2.62
CA GLU A 122 -12.18 15.64 -2.09
C GLU A 122 -12.61 15.69 -0.62
N TRP A 123 -13.02 14.57 -0.06
CA TRP A 123 -13.44 14.43 1.34
C TRP A 123 -12.37 13.79 2.23
N ALA A 124 -11.18 13.48 1.72
CA ALA A 124 -10.11 12.79 2.45
C ALA A 124 -9.74 13.52 3.75
N ASP A 125 -9.75 14.85 3.73
CA ASP A 125 -9.49 15.75 4.86
C ASP A 125 -10.66 15.87 5.85
N ARG A 126 -11.82 15.28 5.55
CA ARG A 126 -13.05 15.30 6.37
C ARG A 126 -13.32 13.95 7.03
N CYS A 127 -12.32 13.09 7.12
CA CYS A 127 -12.38 11.78 7.77
C CYS A 127 -11.06 11.48 8.49
N ASP A 128 -11.07 10.53 9.41
CA ASP A 128 -9.87 10.12 10.16
C ASP A 128 -9.02 9.10 9.37
N GLY A 129 -9.58 8.52 8.31
CA GLY A 129 -8.89 7.63 7.39
C GLY A 129 -9.84 7.00 6.38
N TYR A 130 -9.28 6.44 5.31
CA TYR A 130 -10.07 5.71 4.33
C TYR A 130 -9.30 4.59 3.64
N LEU A 131 -10.05 3.64 3.09
CA LEU A 131 -9.54 2.56 2.24
C LEU A 131 -10.03 2.77 0.80
N GLU A 132 -9.15 2.63 -0.18
CA GLU A 132 -9.58 2.53 -1.58
C GLU A 132 -9.90 1.06 -1.90
N VAL A 133 -11.07 0.85 -2.48
CA VAL A 133 -11.61 -0.49 -2.76
C VAL A 133 -12.14 -0.56 -4.18
N PHE A 134 -12.23 -1.77 -4.71
CA PHE A 134 -12.89 -2.07 -5.98
C PHE A 134 -13.85 -3.24 -5.76
N ARG A 135 -14.82 -3.42 -6.66
CA ARG A 135 -15.69 -4.61 -6.63
C ARG A 135 -14.96 -5.80 -7.24
N GLY A 136 -14.75 -6.85 -6.45
CA GLY A 136 -13.91 -7.98 -6.84
C GLY A 136 -14.40 -9.34 -6.34
N GLU A 137 -13.93 -10.38 -7.02
CA GLU A 137 -14.14 -11.78 -6.66
C GLU A 137 -12.94 -12.36 -5.89
N GLY A 138 -13.11 -13.56 -5.33
CA GLY A 138 -12.07 -14.26 -4.56
C GLY A 138 -12.06 -13.90 -3.07
N ALA A 139 -11.24 -14.62 -2.32
CA ALA A 139 -11.15 -14.51 -0.86
C ALA A 139 -9.75 -14.09 -0.35
N HIS A 140 -8.80 -13.80 -1.25
CA HIS A 140 -7.41 -13.51 -0.90
C HIS A 140 -7.13 -12.02 -0.58
N TRP A 141 -8.16 -11.17 -0.71
CA TRP A 141 -8.08 -9.72 -0.46
C TRP A 141 -8.28 -9.37 1.02
N SER A 142 -7.97 -8.13 1.37
CA SER A 142 -8.63 -7.46 2.50
C SER A 142 -9.99 -6.93 2.05
N PHE A 143 -10.97 -6.94 2.95
CA PHE A 143 -12.35 -6.56 2.65
C PHE A 143 -12.85 -5.42 3.54
N VAL A 144 -13.71 -4.58 2.98
CA VAL A 144 -14.48 -3.56 3.70
C VAL A 144 -15.94 -3.99 3.80
N ASP A 145 -16.48 -3.99 5.01
CA ASP A 145 -17.91 -4.15 5.25
C ASP A 145 -18.52 -2.76 5.49
N PRO A 146 -19.38 -2.26 4.59
CA PRO A 146 -19.89 -0.91 4.67
C PRO A 146 -20.91 -0.76 5.81
N SER A 147 -21.03 0.45 6.33
CA SER A 147 -22.09 0.85 7.25
C SER A 147 -23.48 0.60 6.64
N GLN A 148 -24.41 0.12 7.46
CA GLN A 148 -25.82 -0.07 7.06
C GLN A 148 -26.52 1.23 6.66
N ARG A 149 -25.96 2.39 7.03
CA ARG A 149 -26.52 3.71 6.72
C ARG A 149 -26.26 4.17 5.28
N ASN A 150 -25.41 3.45 4.54
CA ASN A 150 -25.00 3.79 3.18
C ASN A 150 -24.42 5.22 3.05
N ASP A 151 -23.65 5.65 4.05
CA ASP A 151 -23.03 6.98 4.16
C ASP A 151 -21.53 6.98 3.82
N GLY A 152 -21.06 5.92 3.16
CA GLY A 152 -19.64 5.74 2.79
C GLY A 152 -18.72 5.38 3.96
N ARG A 153 -19.27 5.11 5.15
CA ARG A 153 -18.50 4.68 6.33
C ARG A 153 -18.22 3.19 6.32
N VAL A 154 -17.10 2.81 6.93
CA VAL A 154 -16.69 1.43 7.16
C VAL A 154 -17.22 0.94 8.50
N ARG A 155 -17.90 -0.22 8.51
CA ARG A 155 -18.38 -0.88 9.72
C ARG A 155 -17.28 -1.75 10.36
N ARG A 156 -16.52 -2.45 9.53
CA ARG A 156 -15.34 -3.24 9.91
C ARG A 156 -14.52 -3.60 8.67
N THR A 157 -13.30 -4.04 8.90
CA THR A 157 -12.41 -4.61 7.89
C THR A 157 -12.01 -6.04 8.26
N THR A 158 -11.69 -6.86 7.27
CA THR A 158 -11.09 -8.20 7.47
C THR A 158 -9.94 -8.43 6.50
N GLU A 159 -9.02 -9.30 6.87
CA GLU A 159 -7.99 -9.83 5.97
C GLU A 159 -8.34 -11.27 5.60
N LYS A 160 -8.34 -11.61 4.31
CA LYS A 160 -8.53 -12.97 3.76
C LYS A 160 -9.81 -13.69 4.21
N VAL A 161 -10.77 -12.95 4.74
CA VAL A 161 -12.10 -13.44 5.11
C VAL A 161 -13.11 -12.59 4.36
N ARG A 162 -13.74 -13.18 3.33
CA ARG A 162 -14.70 -12.47 2.48
C ARG A 162 -15.96 -12.11 3.27
N ILE A 163 -16.18 -10.82 3.47
CA ILE A 163 -17.38 -10.26 4.16
C ILE A 163 -18.23 -9.36 3.25
N SER A 164 -17.71 -9.02 2.08
CA SER A 164 -18.37 -8.20 1.05
C SER A 164 -17.71 -8.46 -0.31
N ASP A 165 -18.15 -7.75 -1.35
CA ASP A 165 -17.49 -7.66 -2.65
C ASP A 165 -16.51 -6.48 -2.76
N LEU A 166 -16.34 -5.69 -1.69
CA LEU A 166 -15.45 -4.53 -1.65
C LEU A 166 -14.04 -4.95 -1.23
N CYS A 167 -13.19 -5.18 -2.22
CA CYS A 167 -11.81 -5.61 -2.04
C CYS A 167 -10.87 -4.40 -1.97
N SER A 168 -9.96 -4.39 -0.99
CA SER A 168 -8.88 -3.41 -0.92
C SER A 168 -7.93 -3.55 -2.11
N ASN A 169 -7.52 -2.42 -2.69
CA ASN A 169 -6.46 -2.38 -3.69
C ASN A 169 -5.05 -2.15 -3.11
N GLY A 170 -4.92 -2.14 -1.78
CA GLY A 170 -3.65 -1.89 -1.10
C GLY A 170 -3.38 -0.42 -0.78
N LEU A 171 -4.29 0.50 -1.12
CA LEU A 171 -4.22 1.91 -0.72
C LEU A 171 -4.98 2.17 0.58
N TYR A 172 -4.24 2.62 1.58
CA TYR A 172 -4.74 2.91 2.92
C TYR A 172 -4.32 4.32 3.31
N HIS A 173 -5.29 5.15 3.67
CA HIS A 173 -5.02 6.50 4.15
C HIS A 173 -5.38 6.64 5.64
N PHE A 174 -4.48 7.27 6.39
CA PHE A 174 -4.66 7.68 7.78
C PHE A 174 -4.45 9.19 7.85
N ALA A 175 -5.39 9.91 8.46
CA ALA A 175 -5.27 11.36 8.61
C ALA A 175 -4.07 11.75 9.49
N ARG A 176 -3.60 10.82 10.34
CA ARG A 176 -2.52 11.04 11.30
C ARG A 176 -1.66 9.79 11.49
N ALA A 177 -0.34 9.95 11.45
CA ALA A 177 0.60 8.89 11.75
C ALA A 177 0.45 8.35 13.19
N GLY A 178 0.05 9.21 14.15
CA GLY A 178 -0.21 8.79 15.53
C GLY A 178 -1.33 7.75 15.65
N ASP A 179 -2.44 7.93 14.91
CA ASP A 179 -3.53 6.94 14.90
C ASP A 179 -3.07 5.61 14.27
N PHE A 180 -2.19 5.65 13.26
CA PHE A 180 -1.57 4.45 12.69
C PHE A 180 -0.69 3.72 13.72
N ARG A 181 0.23 4.44 14.39
CA ARG A 181 1.12 3.88 15.41
C ARG A 181 0.34 3.19 16.52
N GLU A 182 -0.67 3.87 17.02
CA GLU A 182 -1.50 3.35 18.09
C GLU A 182 -2.25 2.08 17.66
N ALA A 183 -2.82 2.07 16.45
CA ALA A 183 -3.50 0.89 15.93
C ALA A 183 -2.55 -0.30 15.78
N VAL A 184 -1.31 -0.08 15.33
CA VAL A 184 -0.30 -1.15 15.22
C VAL A 184 0.07 -1.68 16.61
N ALA A 185 0.27 -0.79 17.59
CA ALA A 185 0.58 -1.19 18.97
C ALA A 185 -0.53 -2.06 19.59
N VAL A 186 -1.80 -1.67 19.41
CA VAL A 186 -2.94 -2.47 19.91
C VAL A 186 -3.02 -3.82 19.18
N GLN A 187 -2.92 -3.83 17.85
CA GLN A 187 -2.98 -5.09 17.09
C GLN A 187 -1.82 -6.02 17.44
N ALA A 188 -0.61 -5.49 17.66
CA ALA A 188 0.54 -6.28 18.08
C ALA A 188 0.32 -6.90 19.47
N ALA A 189 -0.26 -6.16 20.42
CA ALA A 189 -0.58 -6.67 21.76
C ALA A 189 -1.65 -7.78 21.72
N LEU A 190 -2.68 -7.63 20.88
CA LEU A 190 -3.75 -8.62 20.72
C LEU A 190 -3.28 -9.92 20.05
N SER A 191 -2.27 -9.83 19.19
CA SER A 191 -1.73 -10.99 18.47
C SER A 191 -0.90 -11.93 19.39
N GLY A 192 -0.51 -11.44 20.57
CA GLY A 192 0.29 -12.16 21.56
C GLY A 192 1.66 -12.62 21.03
N ASP A 193 2.37 -13.41 21.84
CA ASP A 193 3.66 -14.06 21.50
C ASP A 193 3.51 -15.20 20.47
N ARG A 194 2.44 -15.20 19.67
CA ARG A 194 2.22 -16.17 18.59
C ARG A 194 3.15 -15.83 17.42
N PHE A 195 4.43 -16.10 17.63
CA PHE A 195 5.52 -16.19 16.65
C PHE A 195 5.29 -17.26 15.55
N GLN A 196 4.06 -17.75 15.38
CA GLN A 196 3.67 -18.73 14.37
C GLN A 196 2.55 -18.20 13.45
N GLY A 197 2.83 -17.08 12.77
CA GLY A 197 2.25 -16.83 11.44
C GLY A 197 1.13 -15.80 11.32
N GLY A 198 0.90 -14.95 12.31
CA GLY A 198 -0.01 -13.81 12.14
C GLY A 198 0.70 -12.64 11.46
N GLU A 199 0.60 -12.51 10.14
CA GLU A 199 1.11 -11.31 9.44
C GLU A 199 0.38 -10.04 9.93
N LEU A 200 1.12 -8.95 10.20
CA LEU A 200 0.57 -7.64 10.55
C LEU A 200 0.19 -6.88 9.28
N TYR A 201 -1.09 -6.96 8.93
CA TYR A 201 -1.69 -6.28 7.79
C TYR A 201 -2.21 -4.88 8.17
N VAL A 202 -2.29 -3.98 7.18
CA VAL A 202 -2.78 -2.61 7.38
C VAL A 202 -4.30 -2.56 7.50
N ALA A 203 -5.04 -3.32 6.69
CA ALA A 203 -6.51 -3.22 6.66
C ALA A 203 -7.17 -3.50 8.03
N PRO A 204 -6.77 -4.52 8.82
CA PRO A 204 -7.35 -4.76 10.14
C PRO A 204 -7.14 -3.64 11.16
N LEU A 205 -6.12 -2.78 10.99
CA LEU A 205 -5.84 -1.66 11.90
C LEU A 205 -7.03 -0.68 11.99
N TYR A 206 -7.78 -0.52 10.91
CA TYR A 206 -8.96 0.34 10.90
C TYR A 206 -10.05 -0.11 11.89
N ASN A 207 -10.10 -1.39 12.27
CA ASN A 207 -11.05 -1.84 13.30
C ASN A 207 -10.79 -1.19 14.67
N GLU A 208 -9.53 -0.90 14.99
CA GLU A 208 -9.18 -0.18 16.23
C GLU A 208 -9.67 1.27 16.19
N LEU A 209 -9.46 1.96 15.06
CA LEU A 209 -9.96 3.32 14.86
C LEU A 209 -11.49 3.36 14.91
N ILE A 210 -12.16 2.39 14.27
CA ILE A 210 -13.62 2.27 14.29
C ILE A 210 -14.13 2.03 15.72
N ALA A 211 -13.49 1.17 16.51
CA ALA A 211 -13.85 0.93 17.90
C ALA A 211 -13.77 2.20 18.76
N ARG A 212 -12.84 3.11 18.42
CA ARG A 212 -12.68 4.44 19.02
C ARG A 212 -13.60 5.52 18.43
N LYS A 213 -14.57 5.13 17.61
CA LYS A 213 -15.55 6.02 16.95
C LYS A 213 -14.93 7.03 15.98
N ARG A 214 -13.76 6.72 15.41
CA ARG A 214 -13.18 7.50 14.30
C ARG A 214 -14.02 7.38 13.04
N ASP A 215 -14.04 8.43 12.21
CA ASP A 215 -14.70 8.46 10.90
C ASP A 215 -13.83 7.76 9.86
N ILE A 216 -14.02 6.45 9.69
CA ILE A 216 -13.36 5.67 8.65
C ILE A 216 -14.30 5.49 7.46
N ARG A 217 -13.81 5.83 6.27
CA ARG A 217 -14.56 5.75 5.02
C ARG A 217 -13.95 4.80 4.01
N TYR A 218 -14.64 4.56 2.92
CA TYR A 218 -14.09 3.86 1.76
C TYR A 218 -14.40 4.60 0.47
N ARG A 219 -13.53 4.45 -0.51
CA ARG A 219 -13.73 4.94 -1.87
C ARG A 219 -13.79 3.76 -2.82
N VAL A 220 -14.89 3.62 -3.56
CA VAL A 220 -14.97 2.64 -4.64
C VAL A 220 -14.34 3.23 -5.90
N VAL A 221 -13.46 2.46 -6.55
CA VAL A 221 -12.92 2.74 -7.88
C VAL A 221 -13.29 1.62 -8.84
N ASP A 222 -13.29 1.94 -10.14
CA ASP A 222 -13.50 0.94 -11.17
C ASP A 222 -12.38 -0.11 -11.15
N ARG A 223 -12.72 -1.38 -11.42
CA ARG A 223 -11.75 -2.48 -11.44
C ARG A 223 -10.60 -2.20 -12.39
N ASP A 224 -10.87 -1.55 -13.52
CA ASP A 224 -9.87 -1.22 -14.54
C ASP A 224 -8.94 -0.07 -14.15
N ALA A 225 -9.27 0.69 -13.10
CA ALA A 225 -8.40 1.74 -12.55
C ALA A 225 -7.22 1.17 -11.75
N VAL A 226 -7.20 -0.14 -11.49
CA VAL A 226 -6.15 -0.82 -10.71
C VAL A 226 -5.62 -2.02 -11.49
N GLN A 227 -4.29 -2.17 -11.53
CA GLN A 227 -3.62 -3.34 -12.10
C GLN A 227 -2.77 -3.98 -11.01
N PHE A 228 -2.71 -5.30 -10.99
CA PHE A 228 -1.96 -6.06 -9.99
C PHE A 228 -0.78 -6.77 -10.65
N SER A 229 0.31 -6.87 -9.92
CA SER A 229 1.57 -7.53 -10.31
C SER A 229 2.25 -8.16 -9.08
N GLY A 230 1.44 -8.64 -8.12
CA GLY A 230 1.89 -9.21 -6.86
C GLY A 230 2.30 -10.69 -6.97
N THR A 231 1.86 -11.39 -8.01
CA THR A 231 2.28 -12.76 -8.35
C THR A 231 2.95 -12.84 -9.73
N PRO A 232 3.72 -13.90 -10.02
CA PRO A 232 4.27 -14.14 -11.35
C PRO A 232 3.22 -14.14 -12.46
N GLU A 233 2.07 -14.76 -12.22
CA GLU A 233 0.97 -14.83 -13.19
C GLU A 233 0.37 -13.46 -13.48
N GLU A 234 0.21 -12.63 -12.44
CA GLU A 234 -0.24 -11.25 -12.56
C GLU A 234 0.77 -10.39 -13.32
N TYR A 235 2.06 -10.55 -13.03
CA TYR A 235 3.15 -9.88 -13.76
C TYR A 235 3.17 -10.27 -15.24
N GLU A 236 3.09 -11.56 -15.56
CA GLU A 236 3.04 -12.02 -16.95
C GLU A 236 1.78 -11.55 -17.69
N ALA A 237 0.64 -11.45 -16.99
CA ALA A 237 -0.57 -10.85 -17.54
C ALA A 237 -0.38 -9.35 -17.79
N PHE A 238 0.26 -8.64 -16.85
CA PHE A 238 0.59 -7.22 -16.98
C PHE A 238 1.52 -6.95 -18.18
N CYS A 239 2.56 -7.77 -18.38
CA CYS A 239 3.46 -7.67 -19.53
C CYS A 239 2.76 -7.89 -20.88
N ARG A 240 1.75 -8.79 -20.93
CA ARG A 240 1.00 -9.09 -22.16
C ARG A 240 -0.10 -8.07 -22.47
N ARG A 241 -0.56 -7.32 -21.47
CA ARG A 241 -1.63 -6.33 -21.65
C ARG A 241 -1.11 -5.16 -22.49
N PRO A 242 -1.77 -4.78 -23.59
CA PRO A 242 -1.46 -3.53 -24.27
C PRO A 242 -1.70 -2.39 -23.28
N LEU A 243 -0.72 -1.49 -23.10
CA LEU A 243 -0.98 -0.24 -22.38
C LEU A 243 -2.18 0.44 -23.05
N SER A 244 -3.25 0.66 -22.31
CA SER A 244 -4.33 1.54 -22.79
C SER A 244 -3.67 2.87 -23.12
N LYS A 245 -3.80 3.34 -24.36
CA LYS A 245 -3.39 4.69 -24.72
C LYS A 245 -4.04 5.61 -23.69
N GLY A 246 -3.22 6.20 -22.82
CA GLY A 246 -3.71 7.11 -21.81
C GLY A 246 -4.56 8.17 -22.48
N ALA A 247 -5.66 8.54 -21.82
CA ALA A 247 -6.44 9.71 -22.16
C ALA A 247 -5.60 10.96 -21.88
N ASP A 248 -4.60 11.19 -22.73
CA ASP A 248 -3.88 12.45 -22.91
C ASP A 248 -4.08 12.83 -24.37
N ALA A 249 -5.23 13.46 -24.61
CA ALA A 249 -5.48 14.42 -25.69
C ALA A 249 -6.07 15.68 -25.03
#